data_AF-A0A2D6RNV2-F1
#
_entry.id   AF-A0A2D6RNV2-F1
#
_cell.length_a   1.000
_cell.length_b   1.000
_cell.length_c   1.000
_cell.angle_alpha   90.00
_cell.angle_beta   90.00
_cell.angle_gamma   90.00
#
_symmetry.space_group_name_H-M   'P 1'
#
loop_
_entity.id
_entity.type
_entity.pdbx_description
1 polymer ?
#
loop_
_entity_poly.entity_id
_entity_poly.type
_entity_poly.pdbx_seq_one_letter_code
_entity_poly.pdbx_strand_id
1 'polypeptide(L)'
;MIPKIIFRYSRIYDQKFRDSKLIQKNLIKRNHKYPSIKKIENYIKKIEKLWKKEGEKILKEIAKITGFKWKEKEIICYVIGIGGCFSDPLTIKIFKNTSYFIDVLTHELIHQIQTQNHNLFIKWFNYIRKNYKDEPKTTKSHILLHAVHWKLLETLFDKERVKKIIKKHNDFKDYKRAWKIVEEVGAEDIIKKFKLITK
;
A
#
# COMPACT_ATOMS: atom_id res chain seq x y z
N MET A 1 12.53 -3.37 -15.83
CA MET A 1 13.26 -2.42 -14.95
C MET A 1 12.59 -2.43 -13.58
N ILE A 2 13.35 -2.38 -12.50
CA ILE A 2 12.83 -2.31 -11.13
C ILE A 2 13.15 -0.93 -10.58
N PRO A 3 12.17 -0.18 -10.03
CA PRO A 3 12.41 1.19 -9.61
C PRO A 3 13.23 1.23 -8.32
N LYS A 4 14.00 2.30 -8.15
CA LYS A 4 14.60 2.66 -6.86
C LYS A 4 13.59 3.47 -6.04
N ILE A 5 13.28 3.01 -4.83
CA ILE A 5 12.46 3.80 -3.90
C ILE A 5 13.36 4.78 -3.15
N ILE A 6 13.02 6.07 -3.18
CA ILE A 6 13.76 7.13 -2.49
C ILE A 6 12.88 7.66 -1.36
N PHE A 7 13.27 7.39 -0.12
CA PHE A 7 12.57 7.94 1.05
C PHE A 7 12.98 9.40 1.25
N ARG A 8 11.99 10.29 1.34
CA ARG A 8 12.24 11.73 1.42
C ARG A 8 11.41 12.36 2.53
N TYR A 9 12.06 13.15 3.37
CA TYR A 9 11.37 14.12 4.20
C TYR A 9 11.24 15.43 3.44
N SER A 10 10.06 16.05 3.47
CA SER A 10 9.84 17.40 2.97
C SER A 10 9.12 18.20 4.05
N ARG A 11 9.77 19.25 4.56
CA ARG A 11 9.20 20.11 5.61
C ARG A 11 7.88 20.72 5.17
N ILE A 12 7.82 21.25 3.94
CA ILE A 12 6.62 21.90 3.40
C ILE A 12 5.48 20.89 3.25
N TYR A 13 5.81 19.65 2.85
CA TYR A 13 4.82 18.58 2.70
C TYR A 13 4.29 18.08 4.05
N ASP A 14 5.18 17.77 5.01
CA ASP A 14 4.81 17.32 6.37
C ASP A 14 4.04 18.41 7.13
N GLN A 15 4.31 19.70 6.86
CA GLN A 15 3.62 20.81 7.49
C GLN A 15 2.10 20.76 7.27
N LYS A 16 1.63 20.31 6.10
CA LYS A 16 0.20 20.16 5.82
C LYS A 16 -0.49 19.15 6.75
N PHE A 17 0.23 18.09 7.12
CA PHE A 17 -0.26 17.09 8.06
C PHE A 17 -0.12 17.58 9.51
N ARG A 18 1.00 18.22 9.82
CA ARG A 18 1.26 18.85 11.11
C ARG A 18 0.16 19.86 11.44
N ASP A 19 -0.24 20.72 10.51
CA ASP A 19 -1.20 21.80 10.77
C ASP A 19 -2.67 21.38 10.57
N SER A 20 -2.91 20.12 10.18
CA SER A 20 -4.26 19.61 10.01
C SER A 20 -5.05 19.69 11.32
N LYS A 21 -6.17 20.44 11.29
CA LYS A 21 -7.09 20.58 12.45
C LYS A 21 -7.52 19.23 13.02
N LEU A 22 -7.78 18.24 12.14
CA LEU A 22 -8.16 16.89 12.54
C LEU A 22 -7.03 16.19 13.30
N ILE A 23 -5.80 16.31 12.81
CA ILE A 23 -4.62 15.69 13.46
C ILE A 23 -4.34 16.38 14.79
N GLN A 24 -4.36 17.70 14.84
CA GLN A 24 -4.14 18.48 16.07
C GLN A 24 -5.19 18.14 17.15
N LYS A 25 -6.48 18.11 16.78
CA LYS A 25 -7.56 17.70 17.69
C LYS A 25 -7.34 16.28 18.24
N ASN A 26 -6.92 15.34 17.40
CA ASN A 26 -6.64 13.97 17.80
C ASN A 26 -5.40 13.84 18.70
N LEU A 27 -4.37 14.66 18.47
CA LEU A 27 -3.17 14.72 19.30
C LEU A 27 -3.48 15.23 20.70
N ILE A 28 -4.23 16.33 20.80
CA ILE A 28 -4.69 16.91 22.07
C ILE A 28 -5.52 15.87 22.85
N LYS A 29 -6.53 15.26 22.19
CA LYS A 29 -7.39 14.23 22.81
C LYS A 29 -6.60 13.05 23.37
N ARG A 30 -5.46 12.70 22.76
CA ARG A 30 -4.63 11.55 23.15
C ARG A 30 -3.42 11.95 24.01
N ASN A 31 -3.30 13.22 24.40
CA ASN A 31 -2.12 13.77 25.07
C ASN A 31 -0.79 13.40 24.36
N HIS A 32 -0.79 13.43 23.03
CA HIS A 32 0.34 13.05 22.19
C HIS A 32 0.90 14.27 21.45
N LYS A 33 2.20 14.24 21.14
CA LYS A 33 2.86 15.27 20.33
C LYS A 33 3.13 14.75 18.91
N TYR A 34 3.04 15.65 17.93
CA TYR A 34 3.47 15.34 16.57
C TYR A 34 4.99 15.07 16.55
N PRO A 35 5.49 14.07 15.80
CA PRO A 35 6.91 13.76 15.71
C PRO A 35 7.80 14.96 15.35
N SER A 36 8.97 15.07 15.98
CA SER A 36 9.99 16.04 15.57
C SER A 36 10.60 15.67 14.22
N ILE A 37 11.14 16.66 13.52
CA ILE A 37 11.85 16.47 12.24
C ILE A 37 12.95 15.40 12.38
N LYS A 38 13.80 15.56 13.40
CA LYS A 38 14.86 14.61 13.74
C LYS A 38 14.36 13.17 13.92
N LYS A 39 13.15 12.99 14.50
CA LYS A 39 12.53 11.67 14.66
C LYS A 39 12.13 11.07 13.30
N ILE A 40 11.60 11.88 12.39
CA ILE A 40 11.22 11.45 11.04
C ILE A 40 12.48 11.09 10.23
N GLU A 41 13.52 11.93 10.27
CA GLU A 41 14.80 11.67 9.58
C GLU A 41 15.49 10.41 10.11
N ASN A 42 15.51 10.20 11.43
CA ASN A 42 16.04 8.97 12.01
C ASN A 42 15.23 7.74 11.59
N TYR A 43 13.91 7.89 11.46
CA TYR A 43 13.05 6.83 10.95
C TYR A 43 13.36 6.51 9.48
N ILE A 44 13.58 7.52 8.63
CA ILE A 44 14.01 7.35 7.23
C ILE A 44 15.29 6.49 7.16
N LYS A 45 16.33 6.87 7.90
CA LYS A 45 17.61 6.11 7.94
C LYS A 45 17.40 4.64 8.34
N LYS A 46 16.45 4.38 9.25
CA LYS A 46 16.11 3.02 9.70
C LYS A 46 15.42 2.23 8.59
N ILE A 47 14.41 2.81 7.94
CA ILE A 47 13.65 2.10 6.90
C ILE A 47 14.44 1.94 5.60
N GLU A 48 15.36 2.84 5.27
CA GLU A 48 16.26 2.69 4.12
C GLU A 48 17.12 1.43 4.23
N LYS A 49 17.70 1.20 5.42
CA LYS A 49 18.49 -0.01 5.69
C LYS A 49 17.65 -1.28 5.60
N LEU A 50 16.40 -1.22 6.05
CA LEU A 50 15.47 -2.34 5.97
C LEU A 50 15.05 -2.60 4.52
N TRP A 51 14.65 -1.55 3.80
CA TRP A 51 14.20 -1.61 2.42
C TRP A 51 15.29 -2.11 1.48
N LYS A 52 16.55 -1.77 1.73
CA LYS A 52 17.69 -2.30 0.95
C LYS A 52 17.75 -3.85 0.96
N LYS A 53 17.23 -4.51 1.99
CA LYS A 53 17.24 -5.99 2.10
C LYS A 53 16.10 -6.67 1.35
N GLU A 54 14.92 -6.05 1.32
CA GLU A 54 13.69 -6.69 0.86
C GLU A 54 13.06 -6.02 -0.37
N GLY A 55 13.34 -4.74 -0.59
CA GLY A 55 12.62 -3.89 -1.54
C GLY A 55 12.67 -4.39 -2.97
N GLU A 56 13.83 -4.83 -3.44
CA GLU A 56 13.96 -5.36 -4.81
C GLU A 56 13.15 -6.66 -4.99
N LYS A 57 13.15 -7.55 -3.99
CA LYS A 57 12.36 -8.79 -4.03
C LYS A 57 10.87 -8.48 -4.08
N ILE A 58 10.42 -7.55 -3.25
CA ILE A 58 9.02 -7.09 -3.22
C ILE A 58 8.61 -6.51 -4.58
N LEU A 59 9.39 -5.58 -5.14
CA LEU A 59 9.06 -4.93 -6.42
C LEU A 59 9.05 -5.93 -7.59
N LYS A 60 9.99 -6.89 -7.61
CA LYS A 60 10.01 -7.97 -8.59
C LYS A 60 8.79 -8.87 -8.47
N GLU A 61 8.42 -9.26 -7.25
CA GLU A 61 7.29 -10.16 -7.03
C GLU A 61 5.96 -9.46 -7.36
N ILE A 62 5.80 -8.17 -7.04
CA ILE A 62 4.63 -7.37 -7.48
C ILE A 62 4.51 -7.41 -9.02
N ALA A 63 5.60 -7.13 -9.74
CA ALA A 63 5.60 -7.14 -11.21
C ALA A 63 5.29 -8.53 -11.78
N LYS A 64 5.83 -9.60 -11.17
CA LYS A 64 5.58 -10.99 -11.57
C LYS A 64 4.12 -11.42 -11.32
N ILE A 65 3.58 -11.13 -10.13
CA ILE A 65 2.21 -11.48 -9.76
C ILE A 65 1.22 -10.75 -10.66
N THR A 66 1.42 -9.45 -10.91
CA THR A 66 0.50 -8.65 -11.73
C THR A 66 0.72 -8.87 -13.24
N GLY A 67 1.94 -9.20 -13.67
CA GLY A 67 2.32 -9.15 -15.09
C GLY A 67 2.54 -7.72 -15.61
N PHE A 68 2.44 -6.70 -14.75
CA PHE A 68 2.68 -5.32 -15.10
C PHE A 68 4.17 -4.98 -15.04
N LYS A 69 4.55 -3.90 -15.75
CA LYS A 69 5.92 -3.37 -15.76
C LYS A 69 5.97 -2.06 -14.98
N TRP A 70 6.99 -1.90 -14.15
CA TRP A 70 7.34 -0.61 -13.61
C TRP A 70 7.81 0.31 -14.73
N LYS A 71 7.27 1.52 -14.79
CA LYS A 71 7.59 2.52 -15.82
C LYS A 71 8.57 3.56 -15.31
N GLU A 72 8.48 3.90 -14.02
CA GLU A 72 9.38 4.84 -13.38
C GLU A 72 10.73 4.19 -13.03
N LYS A 73 11.82 4.95 -13.16
CA LYS A 73 13.16 4.55 -12.70
C LYS A 73 13.29 4.73 -11.19
N GLU A 74 12.68 5.78 -10.66
CA GLU A 74 12.73 6.16 -9.26
C GLU A 74 11.32 6.54 -8.80
N ILE A 75 10.92 6.07 -7.62
CA ILE A 75 9.65 6.43 -6.98
C ILE A 75 9.98 7.12 -5.67
N ILE A 76 9.55 8.38 -5.52
CA ILE A 76 9.76 9.15 -4.29
C ILE A 76 8.69 8.76 -3.28
N CYS A 77 9.11 8.26 -2.13
CA CYS A 77 8.25 7.97 -0.99
C CYS A 77 8.40 9.07 0.08
N TYR A 78 7.40 9.95 0.20
CA TYR A 78 7.38 10.97 1.23
C TYR A 78 7.10 10.37 2.59
N VAL A 79 7.94 10.69 3.57
CA VAL A 79 7.78 10.22 4.95
C VAL A 79 7.30 11.37 5.82
N ILE A 80 6.13 11.19 6.43
CA ILE A 80 5.49 12.16 7.31
C ILE A 80 5.43 11.65 8.76
N GLY A 81 5.21 12.56 9.71
CA GLY A 81 5.04 12.19 11.11
C GLY A 81 3.76 11.41 11.37
N ILE A 82 2.59 12.01 11.11
CA ILE A 82 1.27 11.41 11.36
C ILE A 82 0.35 11.75 10.20
N GLY A 83 -0.43 10.78 9.72
CA GLY A 83 -1.39 11.01 8.65
C GLY A 83 -1.95 9.70 8.09
N GLY A 84 -2.61 9.81 6.94
CA GLY A 84 -2.93 8.68 6.08
C GLY A 84 -1.71 8.28 5.25
N CYS A 85 -1.62 6.99 4.90
CA CYS A 85 -0.73 6.54 3.83
C CYS A 85 -1.55 6.49 2.54
N PHE A 86 -0.90 6.77 1.42
CA PHE A 86 -1.54 6.74 0.10
C PHE A 86 -0.48 6.64 -0.99
N SER A 87 -0.90 6.19 -2.17
CA SER A 87 0.02 5.84 -3.25
C SER A 87 0.45 7.01 -4.11
N ASP A 88 -0.32 8.10 -4.21
CA ASP A 88 -0.03 9.20 -5.13
C ASP A 88 -0.27 10.61 -4.52
N PRO A 89 0.79 11.39 -4.25
CA PRO A 89 2.20 10.97 -4.23
C PRO A 89 2.44 9.90 -3.15
N LEU A 90 3.34 8.94 -3.41
CA LEU A 90 3.60 7.83 -2.48
C LEU A 90 4.01 8.38 -1.10
N THR A 91 3.17 8.16 -0.10
CA THR A 91 3.30 8.76 1.23
C THR A 91 3.12 7.70 2.31
N ILE A 92 4.06 7.67 3.26
CA ILE A 92 4.01 6.83 4.45
C ILE A 92 4.20 7.67 5.71
N LYS A 93 3.56 7.26 6.80
CA LYS A 93 3.85 7.80 8.14
C LYS A 93 4.93 6.99 8.85
N ILE A 94 5.38 7.50 10.00
CA ILE A 94 6.24 6.70 10.88
C ILE A 94 5.45 5.54 11.51
N PHE A 95 6.05 4.35 11.54
CA PHE A 95 5.48 3.18 12.19
C PHE A 95 6.36 2.74 13.35
N LYS A 96 5.73 2.30 14.45
CA LYS A 96 6.47 1.66 15.56
C LYS A 96 7.03 0.29 15.14
N ASN A 97 6.20 -0.50 14.46
CA ASN A 97 6.55 -1.82 13.95
C ASN A 97 7.03 -1.72 12.50
N THR A 98 8.27 -2.13 12.25
CA THR A 98 8.90 -2.06 10.93
C THR A 98 8.38 -3.09 9.93
N SER A 99 7.98 -4.28 10.38
CA SER A 99 7.33 -5.28 9.50
C SER A 99 6.01 -4.73 8.97
N TYR A 100 5.23 -4.06 9.83
CA TYR A 100 4.00 -3.42 9.40
C TYR A 100 4.24 -2.25 8.44
N PHE A 101 5.35 -1.53 8.59
CA PHE A 101 5.76 -0.55 7.59
C PHE A 101 5.98 -1.19 6.21
N ILE A 102 6.65 -2.35 6.14
CA ILE A 102 6.83 -3.07 4.87
C ILE A 102 5.48 -3.47 4.27
N ASP A 103 4.52 -3.93 5.08
CA ASP A 103 3.17 -4.31 4.60
C ASP A 103 2.43 -3.10 4.02
N VAL A 104 2.47 -1.96 4.71
CA VAL A 104 1.81 -0.73 4.25
C VAL A 104 2.48 -0.18 3.01
N LEU A 105 3.82 -0.10 2.97
CA LEU A 105 4.53 0.35 1.77
C LEU A 105 4.25 -0.58 0.58
N THR A 106 4.19 -1.90 0.81
CA THR A 106 3.84 -2.87 -0.23
C THR A 106 2.43 -2.63 -0.76
N HIS A 107 1.45 -2.38 0.12
CA HIS A 107 0.08 -2.01 -0.26
C HIS A 107 0.09 -0.79 -1.20
N GLU A 108 0.76 0.29 -0.80
CA GLU A 108 0.81 1.52 -1.61
C GLU A 108 1.59 1.33 -2.92
N LEU A 109 2.61 0.46 -2.94
CA LEU A 109 3.36 0.13 -4.15
C LEU A 109 2.53 -0.68 -5.16
N ILE A 110 1.60 -1.51 -4.70
CA ILE A 110 0.65 -2.19 -5.59
C ILE A 110 -0.27 -1.17 -6.27
N HIS A 111 -0.74 -0.16 -5.53
CA HIS A 111 -1.47 0.96 -6.14
C HIS A 111 -0.62 1.74 -7.15
N GLN A 112 0.66 1.96 -6.85
CA GLN A 112 1.60 2.61 -7.76
C GLN A 112 1.76 1.85 -9.09
N ILE A 113 2.02 0.54 -9.07
CA ILE A 113 2.17 -0.22 -10.33
C ILE A 113 0.86 -0.25 -11.13
N GLN A 114 -0.30 -0.29 -10.46
CA GLN A 114 -1.62 -0.21 -11.10
C GLN A 114 -1.80 1.15 -11.81
N THR A 115 -1.43 2.24 -11.14
CA THR A 115 -1.51 3.61 -11.67
C THR A 115 -0.58 3.81 -12.87
N GLN A 116 0.67 3.36 -12.77
CA GLN A 116 1.62 3.41 -13.89
C GLN A 116 1.09 2.61 -15.10
N ASN A 117 0.29 1.57 -14.89
CA ASN A 117 -0.28 0.72 -15.94
C ASN A 117 -1.77 0.99 -16.17
N HIS A 118 -2.22 2.23 -15.99
CA HIS A 118 -3.63 2.63 -16.05
C HIS A 118 -4.41 2.07 -17.27
N ASN A 119 -3.83 2.15 -18.48
CA ASN A 119 -4.49 1.69 -19.71
C ASN A 119 -4.86 0.19 -19.69
N LEU A 120 -4.09 -0.63 -18.99
CA LEU A 120 -4.41 -2.05 -18.80
C LEU A 120 -5.31 -2.23 -17.58
N PHE A 121 -5.01 -1.52 -16.50
CA PHE A 121 -5.76 -1.62 -15.25
C PHE A 121 -7.23 -1.17 -15.39
N ILE A 122 -7.54 -0.23 -16.29
CA ILE A 122 -8.92 0.21 -16.53
C ILE A 122 -9.80 -0.91 -17.08
N LYS A 123 -9.24 -1.85 -17.87
CA LYS A 123 -9.97 -3.05 -18.35
C LYS A 123 -10.46 -3.88 -17.15
N TRP A 124 -9.57 -4.10 -16.18
CA TRP A 124 -9.91 -4.80 -14.94
C TRP A 124 -10.92 -4.03 -14.11
N PHE A 125 -10.74 -2.71 -13.96
CA PHE A 125 -11.65 -1.90 -13.17
C PHE A 125 -13.07 -1.90 -13.76
N ASN A 126 -13.21 -1.89 -15.08
CA ASN A 126 -14.49 -2.04 -15.77
C ASN A 126 -15.14 -3.41 -15.51
N TYR A 127 -14.35 -4.48 -15.54
CA TYR A 127 -14.82 -5.82 -15.15
C TYR A 127 -15.34 -5.82 -13.71
N ILE A 128 -14.59 -5.26 -12.76
CA ILE A 128 -15.01 -5.20 -11.36
C ILE A 128 -16.28 -4.37 -11.18
N ARG A 129 -16.37 -3.21 -11.86
CA ARG A 129 -17.55 -2.34 -11.79
C ARG A 129 -18.82 -3.06 -12.26
N LYS A 130 -18.71 -3.91 -13.29
CA LYS A 130 -19.83 -4.70 -13.83
C LYS A 130 -20.21 -5.85 -12.90
N ASN A 131 -19.24 -6.62 -12.41
CA ASN A 131 -19.49 -7.87 -11.69
C ASN A 131 -19.72 -7.69 -10.18
N TYR A 132 -19.27 -6.57 -9.61
CA TYR A 132 -19.43 -6.24 -8.19
C TYR A 132 -20.23 -4.95 -8.03
N LYS A 133 -21.29 -4.76 -8.83
CA LYS A 133 -22.02 -3.48 -8.96
C LYS A 133 -22.46 -2.88 -7.62
N ASP A 134 -22.86 -3.71 -6.66
CA ASP A 134 -23.39 -3.30 -5.36
C ASP A 134 -22.31 -2.99 -4.31
N GLU A 135 -21.04 -3.29 -4.61
CA GLU A 135 -19.93 -3.04 -3.68
C GLU A 135 -19.48 -1.56 -3.69
N PRO A 136 -19.03 -1.00 -2.56
CA PRO A 136 -18.44 0.34 -2.51
C PRO A 136 -17.23 0.50 -3.44
N LYS A 137 -16.97 1.72 -3.90
CA LYS A 137 -15.80 2.03 -4.75
C LYS A 137 -14.48 1.57 -4.12
N THR A 138 -14.33 1.81 -2.82
CA THR A 138 -13.16 1.38 -2.04
C THR A 138 -13.01 -0.14 -2.06
N THR A 139 -14.09 -0.88 -1.82
CA THR A 139 -14.06 -2.35 -1.89
C THR A 139 -13.63 -2.82 -3.28
N LYS A 140 -14.28 -2.30 -4.34
CA LYS A 140 -13.96 -2.62 -5.74
C LYS A 140 -12.48 -2.41 -6.06
N SER A 141 -11.91 -1.27 -5.68
CA SER A 141 -10.50 -0.96 -5.98
C SER A 141 -9.52 -1.84 -5.19
N HIS A 142 -9.94 -2.41 -4.06
CA HIS A 142 -9.09 -3.22 -3.19
C HIS A 142 -9.16 -4.72 -3.44
N ILE A 143 -10.10 -5.24 -4.24
CA ILE A 143 -10.20 -6.68 -4.53
C ILE A 143 -8.89 -7.21 -5.13
N LEU A 144 -8.44 -6.65 -6.27
CA LEU A 144 -7.17 -7.10 -6.87
C LEU A 144 -5.98 -6.76 -5.99
N LEU A 145 -5.96 -5.57 -5.38
CA LEU A 145 -4.86 -5.17 -4.53
C LEU A 145 -4.65 -6.19 -3.41
N HIS A 146 -5.71 -6.57 -2.71
CA HIS A 146 -5.67 -7.53 -1.62
C HIS A 146 -5.31 -8.93 -2.12
N ALA A 147 -5.77 -9.36 -3.30
CA ALA A 147 -5.33 -10.61 -3.90
C ALA A 147 -3.81 -10.62 -4.20
N VAL A 148 -3.27 -9.55 -4.79
CA VAL A 148 -1.83 -9.41 -5.05
C VAL A 148 -1.05 -9.36 -3.74
N HIS A 149 -1.54 -8.60 -2.76
CA HIS A 149 -0.89 -8.48 -1.46
C HIS A 149 -0.89 -9.81 -0.70
N TRP A 150 -2.00 -10.55 -0.73
CA TRP A 150 -2.10 -11.91 -0.18
C TRP A 150 -1.00 -12.80 -0.79
N LYS A 151 -0.96 -12.87 -2.13
CA LYS A 151 -0.04 -13.77 -2.81
C LYS A 151 1.42 -13.40 -2.57
N LEU A 152 1.73 -12.10 -2.54
CA LEU A 152 3.07 -11.60 -2.23
C LEU A 152 3.49 -11.97 -0.82
N LEU A 153 2.61 -11.75 0.18
CA LEU A 153 2.92 -12.07 1.57
C LEU A 153 3.13 -13.56 1.79
N GLU A 154 2.30 -14.39 1.17
CA GLU A 154 2.47 -15.86 1.20
C GLU A 154 3.79 -16.29 0.54
N THR A 155 4.20 -15.64 -0.55
CA THR A 155 5.40 -16.02 -1.31
C THR A 155 6.70 -15.57 -0.66
N LEU A 156 6.74 -14.34 -0.12
CA LEU A 156 7.98 -13.75 0.40
C LEU A 156 8.11 -13.86 1.92
N PHE A 157 7.02 -14.12 2.63
CA PHE A 157 6.98 -14.19 4.08
C PHE A 157 6.25 -15.46 4.52
N ASP A 158 5.20 -15.33 5.33
CA ASP A 158 4.45 -16.45 5.89
C ASP A 158 2.94 -16.16 5.90
N LYS A 159 2.14 -17.23 5.94
CA LYS A 159 0.66 -17.13 6.00
C LYS A 159 0.17 -16.43 7.27
N GLU A 160 0.93 -16.44 8.36
CA GLU A 160 0.55 -15.73 9.58
C GLU A 160 0.61 -14.21 9.40
N ARG A 161 1.51 -13.71 8.56
CA ARG A 161 1.60 -12.29 8.18
C ARG A 161 0.35 -11.85 7.42
N VAL A 162 -0.21 -12.71 6.57
CA VAL A 162 -1.50 -12.48 5.90
C VAL A 162 -2.63 -12.34 6.92
N LYS A 163 -2.75 -13.27 7.86
CA LYS A 163 -3.78 -13.20 8.92
C LYS A 163 -3.64 -11.93 9.76
N LYS A 164 -2.41 -11.54 10.10
CA LYS A 164 -2.11 -10.30 10.85
C LYS A 164 -2.54 -9.05 10.08
N ILE A 165 -2.32 -8.98 8.76
CA ILE A 165 -2.70 -7.81 7.97
C ILE A 165 -4.22 -7.69 7.84
N ILE A 166 -4.93 -8.82 7.65
CA ILE A 166 -6.40 -8.84 7.57
C ILE A 166 -7.01 -8.38 8.89
N LYS A 167 -6.53 -8.92 10.01
CA LYS A 167 -7.01 -8.54 11.36
C LYS A 167 -6.83 -7.03 11.63
N LYS A 168 -5.75 -6.41 11.16
CA LYS A 168 -5.50 -4.97 11.33
C LYS A 168 -6.44 -4.07 10.53
N HIS A 169 -7.04 -4.57 9.45
CA HIS A 169 -7.97 -3.80 8.62
C HIS A 169 -9.44 -4.07 8.95
N ASN A 170 -9.71 -4.86 10.00
CA ASN A 170 -11.06 -5.26 10.39
C ASN A 170 -11.96 -4.07 10.78
N ASP A 171 -11.35 -2.95 11.19
CA ASP A 171 -12.06 -1.72 11.57
C ASP A 171 -12.58 -0.93 10.35
N PHE A 172 -12.08 -1.22 9.14
CA PHE A 172 -12.48 -0.55 7.90
C PHE A 172 -13.43 -1.45 7.11
N LYS A 173 -14.73 -1.14 7.18
CA LYS A 173 -15.81 -1.95 6.57
C LYS A 173 -15.51 -2.34 5.12
N ASP A 174 -15.09 -1.39 4.30
CA ASP A 174 -14.84 -1.61 2.87
C ASP A 174 -13.63 -2.53 2.61
N TYR A 175 -12.56 -2.39 3.40
CA TYR A 175 -11.36 -3.23 3.30
C TYR A 175 -11.67 -4.64 3.77
N LYS A 176 -12.38 -4.76 4.90
CA LYS A 176 -12.87 -6.05 5.40
C LYS A 176 -13.69 -6.77 4.34
N ARG A 177 -14.59 -6.05 3.66
CA ARG A 177 -15.38 -6.63 2.57
C ARG A 177 -14.52 -7.08 1.39
N ALA A 178 -13.52 -6.29 0.99
CA ALA A 178 -12.60 -6.67 -0.09
C ALA A 178 -11.78 -7.93 0.27
N TRP A 179 -11.27 -8.03 1.49
CA TRP A 179 -10.58 -9.24 1.97
C TRP A 179 -11.49 -10.46 1.96
N LYS A 180 -12.74 -10.32 2.42
CA LYS A 180 -13.73 -11.40 2.39
C LYS A 180 -13.98 -11.91 0.96
N ILE A 181 -14.12 -11.01 -0.02
CA ILE A 181 -14.24 -11.40 -1.43
C ILE A 181 -13.00 -12.17 -1.91
N VAL A 182 -11.80 -11.74 -1.51
CA VAL A 182 -10.54 -12.42 -1.86
C VAL A 182 -10.46 -13.81 -1.24
N GLU A 183 -10.91 -13.98 0.00
CA GLU A 183 -10.99 -15.28 0.67
C GLU A 183 -12.03 -16.20 0.02
N GLU A 184 -13.21 -15.68 -0.31
CA GLU A 184 -14.31 -16.44 -0.93
C GLU A 184 -13.98 -16.91 -2.36
N VAL A 185 -13.37 -16.04 -3.17
CA VAL A 185 -13.06 -16.34 -4.58
C VAL A 185 -11.70 -17.02 -4.74
N GLY A 186 -10.76 -16.75 -3.83
CA GLY A 186 -9.37 -17.18 -3.93
C GLY A 186 -8.48 -16.14 -4.62
N ALA A 187 -7.39 -15.75 -3.94
CA ALA A 187 -6.44 -14.76 -4.44
C ALA A 187 -5.86 -15.13 -5.80
N GLU A 188 -5.53 -16.41 -6.00
CA GLU A 188 -4.96 -16.91 -7.25
C GLU A 188 -5.94 -16.82 -8.43
N ASP A 189 -7.22 -17.10 -8.19
CA ASP A 189 -8.23 -17.05 -9.25
C ASP A 189 -8.58 -15.62 -9.64
N ILE A 190 -8.60 -14.70 -8.66
CA ILE A 190 -8.66 -13.26 -8.94
C ILE A 190 -7.47 -12.82 -9.81
N ILE A 191 -6.25 -13.22 -9.45
CA ILE A 191 -5.03 -12.85 -10.20
C ILE A 191 -5.04 -13.47 -11.61
N LYS A 192 -5.44 -14.74 -11.77
CA LYS A 192 -5.57 -15.40 -13.08
C LYS A 192 -6.60 -14.66 -13.94
N LYS A 193 -7.77 -14.36 -13.39
CA LYS A 193 -8.83 -13.64 -14.11
C LYS A 193 -8.38 -12.25 -14.51
N PHE A 194 -7.70 -11.54 -13.62
CA PHE A 194 -7.09 -10.25 -13.91
C PHE A 194 -6.13 -10.35 -15.10
N LYS A 195 -5.18 -11.29 -15.09
CA LYS A 195 -4.24 -11.49 -16.21
C LYS A 195 -4.95 -11.80 -17.51
N LEU A 196 -6.03 -12.58 -17.50
CA LEU A 196 -6.81 -12.87 -18.71
C LEU A 196 -7.48 -11.61 -19.29
N ILE A 197 -7.96 -10.70 -18.43
CA ILE A 197 -8.61 -9.45 -18.85
C ILE A 197 -7.61 -8.40 -19.32
N THR A 198 -6.41 -8.38 -18.74
CA THR A 198 -5.39 -7.35 -19.01
C THR A 198 -4.29 -7.79 -19.96
N LYS A 199 -4.39 -9.00 -20.52
CA LYS A 199 -3.67 -9.34 -21.76
C LYS A 199 -4.10 -8.39 -22.89
#